data_AF-A0A0Q0F2C3-F1
#
_entry.id   AF-A0A0Q0F2C3-F1
#
_cell.length_a   1.000
_cell.length_b   1.000
_cell.length_c   1.000
_cell.angle_alpha   90.00
_cell.angle_beta   90.00
_cell.angle_gamma   90.00
#
_symmetry.space_group_name_H-M   'P 1'
#
loop_
_entity.id
_entity.type
_entity.pdbx_description
1 polymer ?
#
loop_
_entity_poly.entity_id
_entity_poly.type
_entity_poly.pdbx_seq_one_letter_code
_entity_poly.pdbx_strand_id
1 'polypeptide(L)'
;MNKTHLLSVLLSLFLVACSKQPLPFESYDAAQQSIKSLNTALKPVGAADVSIEQVLPFSSAYLSLRHQMYQRLQTMTLSNAQTQQLNYLIIAERFPERFFSWPAQVNVLDNLLSAKMQSTNSKQVIEWLKFTQDQLDSALQSNLRLNKIELSLLQGYLQTALLKHANANGLKAQIVEFHDYLAQYKPRGSIGLRGLANGSEWYQSKLNYFSGVVKSPLQWVDTINQHLQMNSHTAPNLSYNEHHRTSFISQYLSKAPKVKGIDWQTDYMLLPAMAKKSHLSPEDKRLMLALMETDVGVHYHAWTLSQAKVNLVKRLAISQRDAQYLVEDSVLYPGQAFSFAGQLLTL
;
A
#
# COMPACT_ATOMS: atom_id res chain seq x y z
N MET A 1 -35.90 -43.78 -32.35
CA MET A 1 -34.70 -43.00 -32.74
C MET A 1 -35.11 -41.54 -32.82
N ASN A 2 -34.66 -40.69 -31.90
CA ASN A 2 -34.65 -39.24 -32.02
C ASN A 2 -33.90 -38.66 -30.81
N LYS A 3 -32.61 -38.44 -30.98
CA LYS A 3 -31.76 -37.64 -30.09
C LYS A 3 -30.76 -36.94 -30.99
N THR A 4 -30.88 -35.62 -31.14
CA THR A 4 -29.78 -34.64 -31.31
C THR A 4 -30.35 -33.35 -31.89
N HIS A 5 -30.91 -32.45 -31.07
CA HIS A 5 -31.04 -31.01 -31.42
C HIS A 5 -31.14 -30.13 -30.16
N LEU A 6 -30.33 -30.39 -29.12
CA LEU A 6 -30.34 -29.58 -27.90
C LEU A 6 -28.95 -29.14 -27.42
N LEU A 7 -27.88 -29.40 -28.18
CA LEU A 7 -26.51 -29.04 -27.76
C LEU A 7 -25.90 -27.82 -28.48
N SER A 8 -26.64 -27.12 -29.35
CA SER A 8 -26.07 -26.05 -30.19
C SER A 8 -26.41 -24.62 -29.76
N VAL A 9 -27.15 -24.43 -28.65
CA VAL A 9 -27.57 -23.10 -28.17
C VAL A 9 -26.76 -22.62 -26.95
N LEU A 10 -25.97 -23.50 -26.32
CA LEU A 10 -25.15 -23.15 -25.15
C LEU A 10 -23.71 -22.71 -25.48
N LEU A 11 -23.29 -22.78 -26.75
CA LEU A 11 -21.94 -22.37 -27.16
C LEU A 11 -21.84 -20.90 -27.63
N SER A 12 -22.95 -20.18 -27.76
CA SER A 12 -23.02 -18.80 -28.25
C SER A 12 -22.97 -17.73 -27.14
N LEU A 13 -22.87 -18.14 -25.86
CA LEU A 13 -22.69 -17.22 -24.73
C LEU A 13 -21.21 -16.92 -24.41
N PHE A 14 -20.27 -17.51 -25.15
CA PHE A 14 -18.84 -17.12 -25.14
C PHE A 14 -18.48 -16.29 -26.38
N LEU A 15 -19.39 -15.41 -26.82
CA LEU A 15 -18.97 -14.25 -27.60
C LEU A 15 -18.14 -13.36 -26.67
N VAL A 16 -16.85 -13.68 -26.60
CA VAL A 16 -15.79 -12.76 -26.23
C VAL A 16 -16.09 -11.49 -27.01
N ALA A 17 -16.52 -10.44 -26.31
CA ALA A 17 -16.42 -9.11 -26.85
C ALA A 17 -14.93 -8.94 -27.18
N CYS A 18 -14.57 -9.05 -28.46
CA CYS A 18 -13.28 -8.62 -28.99
C CYS A 18 -13.23 -7.09 -28.84
N SER A 19 -13.12 -6.62 -27.60
CA SER A 19 -12.65 -5.27 -27.34
C SER A 19 -11.26 -5.21 -27.98
N LYS A 20 -11.05 -4.25 -28.89
CA LYS A 20 -9.72 -3.96 -29.42
C LYS A 20 -8.74 -3.90 -28.25
N GLN A 21 -7.64 -4.65 -28.34
CA GLN A 21 -6.62 -4.59 -27.31
C GLN A 21 -6.21 -3.13 -27.11
N PRO A 22 -6.10 -2.68 -25.86
CA PRO A 22 -5.83 -1.29 -25.59
C PRO A 22 -4.44 -0.94 -26.14
N LEU A 23 -4.33 0.23 -26.76
CA LEU A 23 -3.07 0.68 -27.35
C LEU A 23 -2.00 0.77 -26.26
N PRO A 24 -0.79 0.21 -26.47
CA PRO A 24 0.29 0.30 -25.49
C PRO A 24 0.66 1.76 -25.21
N PHE A 25 1.41 1.99 -24.14
CA PHE A 25 2.11 3.27 -23.97
C PHE A 25 3.29 3.34 -24.94
N GLU A 26 3.68 4.56 -25.30
CA GLU A 26 4.86 4.81 -26.15
C GLU A 26 6.15 4.26 -25.51
N SER A 27 6.24 4.30 -24.18
CA SER A 27 7.36 3.78 -23.41
C SER A 27 6.94 3.47 -21.97
N TYR A 28 7.77 2.71 -21.25
CA TYR A 28 7.54 2.45 -19.82
C TYR A 28 7.61 3.74 -18.99
N ASP A 29 8.43 4.70 -19.39
CA ASP A 29 8.52 6.01 -18.75
C ASP A 29 7.23 6.82 -18.96
N ALA A 30 6.64 6.79 -20.16
CA ALA A 30 5.33 7.39 -20.42
C ALA A 30 4.21 6.74 -19.59
N ALA A 31 4.25 5.41 -19.42
CA ALA A 31 3.33 4.70 -18.56
C ALA A 31 3.48 5.12 -17.08
N GLN A 32 4.72 5.14 -16.57
CA GLN A 32 5.00 5.59 -15.20
C GLN A 32 4.53 7.03 -14.98
N GLN A 33 4.78 7.92 -15.94
CA GLN A 33 4.33 9.31 -15.84
C GLN A 33 2.81 9.42 -15.81
N SER A 34 2.11 8.66 -16.65
CA SER A 34 0.63 8.63 -16.66
C SER A 34 0.06 8.15 -15.32
N ILE A 35 0.65 7.12 -14.73
CA ILE A 35 0.26 6.61 -13.41
C ILE A 35 0.57 7.63 -12.30
N LYS A 36 1.73 8.29 -12.35
CA LYS A 36 2.08 9.39 -11.43
C LYS A 36 1.06 10.52 -11.50
N SER A 37 0.67 10.92 -12.71
CA SER A 37 -0.37 11.95 -12.91
C SER A 37 -1.70 11.54 -12.28
N LEU A 38 -2.15 10.29 -12.48
CA LEU A 38 -3.36 9.76 -11.84
C LEU A 38 -3.27 9.76 -10.30
N ASN A 39 -2.08 9.51 -9.76
CA ASN A 39 -1.83 9.40 -8.33
C ASN A 39 -1.42 10.72 -7.67
N THR A 40 -1.57 11.86 -8.31
CA THR A 40 -1.04 13.14 -7.80
C THR A 40 -1.58 13.49 -6.41
N ALA A 41 -2.86 13.21 -6.12
CA ALA A 41 -3.44 13.42 -4.78
C ALA A 41 -2.92 12.42 -3.71
N LEU A 42 -2.37 11.26 -4.12
CA LEU A 42 -1.71 10.29 -3.25
C LEU A 42 -0.21 10.62 -3.06
N LYS A 43 0.45 11.06 -4.12
CA LYS A 43 1.86 11.42 -4.11
C LYS A 43 2.10 12.58 -5.09
N PRO A 44 2.10 13.83 -4.60
CA PRO A 44 2.37 15.00 -5.43
C PRO A 44 3.73 14.87 -6.15
N VAL A 45 3.76 15.20 -7.44
CA VAL A 45 4.96 15.17 -8.27
C VAL A 45 5.65 16.54 -8.20
N GLY A 46 6.60 16.70 -7.28
CA GLY A 46 7.32 17.95 -7.10
C GLY A 46 6.41 19.12 -6.70
N ALA A 47 6.77 20.35 -7.09
CA ALA A 47 5.96 21.55 -6.91
C ALA A 47 4.93 21.77 -8.04
N ALA A 48 4.74 20.79 -8.93
CA ALA A 48 3.88 20.94 -10.09
C ALA A 48 2.41 21.02 -9.68
N ASP A 49 1.69 21.95 -10.31
CA ASP A 49 0.30 22.25 -10.05
C ASP A 49 -0.58 20.99 -10.16
N VAL A 50 -1.21 20.65 -9.06
CA VAL A 50 -2.31 19.68 -8.96
C VAL A 50 -3.44 20.22 -9.84
N SER A 51 -3.58 19.71 -11.08
CA SER A 51 -4.60 20.17 -12.03
C SER A 51 -6.03 20.00 -11.47
N ILE A 52 -6.90 20.94 -11.84
CA ILE A 52 -8.29 21.13 -11.38
C ILE A 52 -9.23 20.00 -11.86
N GLU A 53 -8.80 19.22 -12.86
CA GLU A 53 -9.53 18.05 -13.40
C GLU A 53 -9.14 16.72 -12.73
N GLN A 54 -8.63 16.77 -11.50
CA GLN A 54 -8.16 15.56 -10.84
C GLN A 54 -9.28 14.58 -10.52
N VAL A 55 -9.09 13.35 -11.00
CA VAL A 55 -9.93 12.22 -10.61
C VAL A 55 -9.61 11.85 -9.17
N LEU A 56 -10.61 11.97 -8.30
CA LEU A 56 -10.47 11.71 -6.88
C LEU A 56 -9.92 10.29 -6.62
N PRO A 57 -8.92 10.13 -5.72
CA PRO A 57 -8.34 8.82 -5.43
C PRO A 57 -9.40 7.80 -5.04
N PHE A 58 -9.26 6.59 -5.60
CA PHE A 58 -10.13 5.44 -5.35
C PHE A 58 -11.62 5.62 -5.72
N SER A 59 -12.01 6.74 -6.34
CA SER A 59 -13.30 6.85 -7.02
C SER A 59 -13.44 5.82 -8.15
N SER A 60 -14.66 5.53 -8.58
CA SER A 60 -14.90 4.59 -9.70
C SER A 60 -14.17 5.01 -10.98
N ALA A 61 -14.07 6.32 -11.24
CA ALA A 61 -13.31 6.86 -12.36
C ALA A 61 -11.80 6.61 -12.20
N TYR A 62 -11.26 6.81 -10.98
CA TYR A 62 -9.85 6.55 -10.69
C TYR A 62 -9.52 5.07 -10.88
N LEU A 63 -10.34 4.17 -10.32
CA LEU A 63 -10.15 2.72 -10.41
C LEU A 63 -10.24 2.24 -11.87
N SER A 64 -11.18 2.79 -12.64
CA SER A 64 -11.33 2.46 -14.07
C SER A 64 -10.12 2.89 -14.88
N LEU A 65 -9.61 4.11 -14.68
CA LEU A 65 -8.41 4.59 -15.36
C LEU A 65 -7.17 3.79 -14.96
N ARG A 66 -6.99 3.51 -13.66
CA ARG A 66 -5.89 2.68 -13.16
C ARG A 66 -5.89 1.30 -13.82
N HIS A 67 -7.05 0.64 -13.86
CA HIS A 67 -7.21 -0.66 -14.50
C HIS A 67 -6.87 -0.62 -16.00
N GLN A 68 -7.36 0.38 -16.73
CA GLN A 68 -7.04 0.58 -18.15
C GLN A 68 -5.53 0.80 -18.36
N MET A 69 -4.87 1.57 -17.50
CA MET A 69 -3.41 1.75 -17.56
C MET A 69 -2.67 0.43 -17.36
N TYR A 70 -3.12 -0.43 -16.44
CA TYR A 70 -2.53 -1.76 -16.26
C TYR A 70 -2.76 -2.66 -17.48
N GLN A 71 -3.96 -2.67 -18.07
CA GLN A 71 -4.22 -3.42 -19.31
C GLN A 71 -3.34 -2.95 -20.47
N ARG A 72 -3.09 -1.64 -20.61
CA ARG A 72 -2.14 -1.08 -21.59
C ARG A 72 -0.70 -1.50 -21.33
N LEU A 73 -0.29 -1.60 -20.07
CA LEU A 73 1.03 -2.10 -19.69
C LEU A 73 1.19 -3.59 -20.01
N GLN A 74 0.12 -4.39 -19.93
CA GLN A 74 0.17 -5.82 -20.27
C GLN A 74 0.43 -6.08 -21.77
N THR A 75 0.18 -5.11 -22.65
CA THR A 75 0.46 -5.24 -24.09
C THR A 75 1.89 -4.83 -24.47
N MET A 76 2.68 -4.36 -23.51
CA MET A 76 4.07 -3.94 -23.73
C MET A 76 5.07 -5.06 -23.46
N THR A 77 6.24 -4.99 -24.10
CA THR A 77 7.40 -5.81 -23.73
C THR A 77 8.03 -5.26 -22.46
N LEU A 78 7.85 -5.94 -21.34
CA LEU A 78 8.37 -5.54 -20.02
C LEU A 78 9.51 -6.46 -19.58
N SER A 79 10.44 -5.93 -18.78
CA SER A 79 11.41 -6.77 -18.06
C SER A 79 10.73 -7.66 -17.02
N ASN A 80 11.37 -8.77 -16.62
CA ASN A 80 10.81 -9.68 -15.61
C ASN A 80 10.39 -8.95 -14.32
N ALA A 81 11.21 -8.04 -13.81
CA ALA A 81 10.90 -7.29 -12.59
C ALA A 81 9.68 -6.35 -12.76
N GLN A 82 9.53 -5.74 -13.94
CA GLN A 82 8.37 -4.90 -14.27
C GLN A 82 7.10 -5.75 -14.42
N THR A 83 7.18 -6.90 -15.09
CA THR A 83 6.08 -7.87 -15.22
C THR A 83 5.62 -8.37 -13.86
N GLN A 84 6.54 -8.71 -12.97
CA GLN A 84 6.22 -9.15 -11.61
C GLN A 84 5.48 -8.06 -10.81
N GLN A 85 5.91 -6.80 -10.90
CA GLN A 85 5.20 -5.70 -10.25
C GLN A 85 3.82 -5.45 -10.87
N LEU A 86 3.69 -5.47 -12.20
CA LEU A 86 2.41 -5.31 -12.86
C LEU A 86 1.42 -6.41 -12.44
N ASN A 87 1.86 -7.66 -12.43
CA ASN A 87 1.02 -8.79 -12.00
C ASN A 87 0.58 -8.64 -10.55
N TYR A 88 1.49 -8.23 -9.65
CA TYR A 88 1.15 -7.92 -8.26
C TYR A 88 0.10 -6.82 -8.16
N LEU A 89 0.27 -5.71 -8.90
CA LEU A 89 -0.66 -4.59 -8.85
C LEU A 89 -2.04 -4.93 -9.42
N ILE A 90 -2.13 -5.76 -10.46
CA ILE A 90 -3.40 -6.27 -11.00
C ILE A 90 -4.09 -7.18 -9.99
N ILE A 91 -3.35 -8.04 -9.28
CA ILE A 91 -3.91 -8.84 -8.18
C ILE A 91 -4.41 -7.90 -7.07
N ALA A 92 -3.66 -6.83 -6.78
CA ALA A 92 -3.98 -5.88 -5.72
C ALA A 92 -5.33 -5.17 -5.94
N GLU A 93 -5.75 -4.95 -7.19
CA GLU A 93 -7.07 -4.36 -7.53
C GLU A 93 -8.27 -5.16 -7.00
N ARG A 94 -8.07 -6.45 -6.69
CA ARG A 94 -9.14 -7.35 -6.24
C ARG A 94 -9.37 -7.32 -4.73
N PHE A 95 -8.45 -6.73 -3.97
CA PHE A 95 -8.53 -6.73 -2.51
C PHE A 95 -9.39 -5.58 -1.97
N PRO A 96 -9.78 -5.63 -0.68
CA PRO A 96 -10.65 -4.63 -0.08
C PRO A 96 -10.12 -3.19 -0.02
N GLU A 97 -8.93 -2.90 -0.57
CA GLU A 97 -8.35 -1.55 -0.61
C GLU A 97 -9.32 -0.52 -1.22
N ARG A 98 -10.19 -0.94 -2.16
CA ARG A 98 -11.24 -0.08 -2.71
C ARG A 98 -12.26 0.45 -1.68
N PHE A 99 -12.45 -0.24 -0.56
CA PHE A 99 -13.34 0.18 0.52
C PHE A 99 -12.65 1.14 1.51
N PHE A 100 -11.32 1.29 1.40
CA PHE A 100 -10.53 2.23 2.18
C PHE A 100 -9.96 3.30 1.25
N SER A 101 -10.85 4.16 0.75
CA SER A 101 -10.51 5.19 -0.26
C SER A 101 -9.46 6.21 0.21
N TRP A 102 -9.25 6.34 1.51
CA TRP A 102 -8.15 7.09 2.10
C TRP A 102 -7.06 6.13 2.62
N PRO A 103 -5.98 5.90 1.86
CA PRO A 103 -4.83 5.14 2.36
C PRO A 103 -4.13 5.89 3.51
N ALA A 104 -4.02 5.24 4.67
CA ALA A 104 -3.52 5.88 5.89
C ALA A 104 -2.05 6.31 5.84
N GLN A 105 -1.27 5.84 4.86
CA GLN A 105 0.13 6.24 4.66
C GLN A 105 0.28 7.67 4.13
N VAL A 106 -0.81 8.29 3.67
CA VAL A 106 -0.77 9.57 2.97
C VAL A 106 -1.80 10.53 3.55
N ASN A 107 -1.38 11.76 3.82
CA ASN A 107 -2.30 12.86 4.09
C ASN A 107 -2.90 13.39 2.78
N VAL A 108 -3.87 12.67 2.22
CA VAL A 108 -4.53 13.02 0.96
C VAL A 108 -5.26 14.36 1.08
N LEU A 109 -5.85 14.66 2.24
CA LEU A 109 -6.49 15.93 2.51
C LEU A 109 -5.50 17.10 2.39
N ASP A 110 -4.35 17.03 3.06
CA ASP A 110 -3.32 18.06 2.94
C ASP A 110 -2.80 18.15 1.50
N ASN A 111 -2.59 17.03 0.81
CA ASN A 111 -2.19 17.05 -0.60
C ASN A 111 -3.21 17.79 -1.48
N LEU A 112 -4.51 17.49 -1.34
CA LEU A 112 -5.59 18.18 -2.06
C LEU A 112 -5.63 19.67 -1.69
N LEU A 113 -5.29 20.06 -0.47
CA LEU A 113 -5.32 21.45 -0.01
C LEU A 113 -4.01 22.23 -0.27
N SER A 114 -2.88 21.55 -0.50
CA SER A 114 -1.52 22.12 -0.47
C SER A 114 -1.06 22.88 -1.72
N ALA A 115 -1.76 22.80 -2.86
CA ALA A 115 -1.33 23.46 -4.10
C ALA A 115 -2.50 24.25 -4.73
N LYS A 116 -2.41 25.58 -4.74
CA LYS A 116 -3.26 26.51 -5.53
C LYS A 116 -4.78 26.25 -5.56
N MET A 117 -5.36 25.59 -4.55
CA MET A 117 -6.81 25.35 -4.45
C MET A 117 -7.55 26.52 -3.78
N GLN A 118 -7.17 27.75 -4.12
CA GLN A 118 -7.85 28.94 -3.62
C GLN A 118 -9.23 29.06 -4.31
N SER A 119 -10.26 29.13 -3.45
CA SER A 119 -11.68 29.42 -3.67
C SER A 119 -12.56 28.47 -4.48
N THR A 120 -12.07 27.75 -5.50
CA THR A 120 -12.96 26.91 -6.36
C THR A 120 -13.05 25.44 -5.97
N ASN A 121 -12.16 24.92 -5.11
CA ASN A 121 -12.03 23.47 -4.90
C ASN A 121 -12.49 22.90 -3.55
N SER A 122 -13.02 23.74 -2.66
CA SER A 122 -13.63 23.24 -1.41
C SER A 122 -14.74 22.22 -1.69
N LYS A 123 -15.47 22.35 -2.80
CA LYS A 123 -16.55 21.43 -3.17
C LYS A 123 -16.05 20.02 -3.50
N GLN A 124 -15.02 19.86 -4.34
CA GLN A 124 -14.52 18.50 -4.66
C GLN A 124 -13.87 17.85 -3.43
N VAL A 125 -13.20 18.63 -2.58
CA VAL A 125 -12.64 18.11 -1.31
C VAL A 125 -13.77 17.67 -0.36
N ILE A 126 -14.84 18.46 -0.25
CA ILE A 126 -16.04 18.08 0.51
C ILE A 126 -16.67 16.79 -0.07
N GLU A 127 -16.82 16.70 -1.39
CA GLU A 127 -17.34 15.51 -2.07
C GLU A 127 -16.45 14.28 -1.82
N TRP A 128 -15.14 14.44 -1.82
CA TRP A 128 -14.21 13.36 -1.52
C TRP A 128 -14.26 12.91 -0.05
N LEU A 129 -14.41 13.84 0.90
CA LEU A 129 -14.59 13.51 2.31
C LEU A 129 -15.88 12.72 2.53
N LYS A 130 -17.00 13.16 1.92
CA LYS A 130 -18.27 12.44 1.94
C LYS A 130 -18.15 11.06 1.31
N PHE A 131 -17.57 10.98 0.11
CA PHE A 131 -17.30 9.71 -0.55
C PHE A 131 -16.48 8.77 0.34
N THR A 132 -15.47 9.28 1.04
CA THR A 132 -14.65 8.46 1.95
C THR A 132 -15.43 7.97 3.15
N GLN A 133 -16.28 8.81 3.73
CA GLN A 133 -17.20 8.40 4.80
C GLN A 133 -18.17 7.31 4.31
N ASP A 134 -18.81 7.50 3.15
CA ASP A 134 -19.73 6.54 2.55
C ASP A 134 -19.05 5.19 2.25
N GLN A 135 -17.79 5.21 1.82
CA GLN A 135 -16.99 3.99 1.63
C GLN A 135 -16.72 3.28 2.95
N LEU A 136 -16.40 4.02 4.03
CA LEU A 136 -16.20 3.43 5.35
C LEU A 136 -17.50 2.84 5.91
N ASP A 137 -18.65 3.46 5.68
CA ASP A 137 -19.96 2.91 6.04
C ASP A 137 -20.28 1.64 5.25
N SER A 138 -20.00 1.63 3.95
CA SER A 138 -20.15 0.44 3.10
C SER A 138 -19.19 -0.69 3.54
N ALA A 139 -17.98 -0.33 3.95
CA ALA A 139 -17.00 -1.27 4.50
C ALA A 139 -17.52 -1.91 5.79
N LEU A 140 -18.12 -1.13 6.69
CA LEU A 140 -18.71 -1.62 7.94
C LEU A 140 -19.81 -2.66 7.70
N GLN A 141 -20.65 -2.47 6.68
CA GLN A 141 -21.67 -3.45 6.27
C GLN A 141 -21.05 -4.79 5.82
N SER A 142 -19.84 -4.75 5.27
CA SER A 142 -19.07 -5.92 4.84
C SER A 142 -18.12 -6.45 5.93
N ASN A 143 -18.25 -5.97 7.17
CA ASN A 143 -17.34 -6.26 8.29
C ASN A 143 -15.85 -5.95 7.99
N LEU A 144 -15.61 -4.98 7.11
CA LEU A 144 -14.29 -4.43 6.82
C LEU A 144 -14.11 -3.18 7.69
N ARG A 145 -13.02 -3.13 8.45
CA ARG A 145 -12.76 -2.04 9.39
C ARG A 145 -11.32 -1.57 9.33
N LEU A 146 -11.10 -0.27 9.49
CA LEU A 146 -9.77 0.29 9.78
C LEU A 146 -9.20 -0.35 11.05
N ASN A 147 -7.87 -0.50 11.13
CA ASN A 147 -7.22 -0.82 12.40
C ASN A 147 -6.97 0.45 13.21
N LYS A 148 -6.53 0.28 14.45
CA LYS A 148 -6.28 1.41 15.37
C LYS A 148 -5.17 2.37 14.91
N ILE A 149 -4.16 1.90 14.19
CA ILE A 149 -3.06 2.72 13.65
C ILE A 149 -3.58 3.54 12.46
N GLU A 150 -4.24 2.88 11.50
CA GLU A 150 -4.89 3.53 10.35
C GLU A 150 -5.87 4.62 10.82
N LEU A 151 -6.77 4.30 11.76
CA LEU A 151 -7.73 5.23 12.32
C LEU A 151 -7.06 6.45 12.99
N SER A 152 -6.03 6.20 13.82
CA SER A 152 -5.31 7.27 14.51
C SER A 152 -4.61 8.23 13.54
N LEU A 153 -4.07 7.72 12.42
CA LEU A 153 -3.44 8.55 11.40
C LEU A 153 -4.47 9.44 10.69
N LEU A 154 -5.62 8.88 10.29
CA LEU A 154 -6.68 9.65 9.65
C LEU A 154 -7.22 10.75 10.57
N GLN A 155 -7.44 10.44 11.86
CA GLN A 155 -7.83 11.43 12.87
C GLN A 155 -6.78 12.55 12.99
N GLY A 156 -5.48 12.20 13.04
CA GLY A 156 -4.39 13.19 13.10
C GLY A 156 -4.33 14.11 11.88
N TYR A 157 -4.61 13.58 10.68
CA TYR A 157 -4.69 14.39 9.46
C TYR A 157 -5.83 15.40 9.50
N LEU A 158 -7.02 15.00 9.97
CA LEU A 158 -8.17 15.91 10.12
C LEU A 158 -7.89 16.99 11.17
N GLN A 159 -7.30 16.63 12.32
CA GLN A 159 -6.91 17.60 13.36
C GLN A 159 -5.93 18.63 12.80
N THR A 160 -4.92 18.19 12.06
CA THR A 160 -3.95 19.08 11.40
C THR A 160 -4.66 20.02 10.41
N ALA A 161 -5.61 19.52 9.62
CA ALA A 161 -6.36 20.33 8.67
C ALA A 161 -7.26 21.37 9.36
N LEU A 162 -7.91 21.02 10.47
CA LEU A 162 -8.72 21.95 11.28
C LEU A 162 -7.90 23.12 11.82
N LEU A 163 -6.65 22.88 12.22
CA LEU A 163 -5.72 23.93 12.66
C LEU A 163 -5.28 24.84 11.52
N LYS A 164 -5.02 24.28 10.32
CA LYS A 164 -4.51 25.03 9.16
C LYS A 164 -5.58 25.82 8.41
N HIS A 165 -6.82 25.34 8.35
CA HIS A 165 -7.87 25.87 7.46
C HIS A 165 -9.08 26.48 8.21
N ALA A 166 -8.83 27.17 9.32
CA ALA A 166 -9.85 27.64 10.26
C ALA A 166 -10.96 28.57 9.69
N ASN A 167 -10.78 29.15 8.50
CA ASN A 167 -11.61 30.23 7.92
C ASN A 167 -12.55 29.80 6.77
N ALA A 168 -12.57 28.53 6.35
CA ALA A 168 -13.41 28.05 5.25
C ALA A 168 -14.69 27.36 5.77
N ASN A 169 -15.77 28.11 6.03
CA ASN A 169 -16.93 27.64 6.81
C ASN A 169 -17.52 26.28 6.35
N GLY A 170 -17.74 26.07 5.04
CA GLY A 170 -18.31 24.81 4.53
C GLY A 170 -17.34 23.62 4.57
N LEU A 171 -16.07 23.84 4.21
CA LEU A 171 -15.04 22.79 4.26
C LEU A 171 -14.73 22.41 5.71
N LYS A 172 -14.62 23.40 6.60
CA LYS A 172 -14.40 23.20 8.03
C LYS A 172 -15.53 22.37 8.64
N ALA A 173 -16.79 22.69 8.33
CA ALA A 173 -17.93 21.92 8.80
C ALA A 173 -17.84 20.45 8.36
N GLN A 174 -17.48 20.18 7.10
CA GLN A 174 -17.31 18.81 6.62
C GLN A 174 -16.14 18.08 7.29
N ILE A 175 -15.02 18.76 7.53
CA ILE A 175 -13.87 18.17 8.23
C ILE A 175 -14.25 17.83 9.68
N VAL A 176 -15.01 18.70 10.36
CA VAL A 176 -15.52 18.42 11.73
C VAL A 176 -16.46 17.23 11.72
N GLU A 177 -17.43 17.19 10.81
CA GLU A 177 -18.37 16.06 10.68
C GLU A 177 -17.63 14.73 10.49
N PHE A 178 -16.65 14.70 9.57
CA PHE A 178 -15.89 13.49 9.30
C PHE A 178 -14.95 13.12 10.47
N HIS A 179 -14.39 14.11 11.17
CA HIS A 179 -13.60 13.87 12.38
C HIS A 179 -14.45 13.25 13.49
N ASP A 180 -15.67 13.75 13.71
CA ASP A 180 -16.59 13.21 14.71
C ASP A 180 -17.08 11.81 14.34
N TYR A 181 -17.30 11.54 13.05
CA TYR A 181 -17.54 10.19 12.53
C TYR A 181 -16.39 9.25 12.89
N LEU A 182 -15.13 9.62 12.60
CA LEU A 182 -13.97 8.79 12.92
C LEU A 182 -13.76 8.63 14.43
N ALA A 183 -14.16 9.59 15.26
CA ALA A 183 -14.09 9.47 16.72
C ALA A 183 -15.03 8.36 17.26
N GLN A 184 -16.14 8.09 16.57
CA GLN A 184 -17.09 7.03 16.92
C GLN A 184 -16.80 5.70 16.21
N TYR A 185 -15.88 5.70 15.23
CA TYR A 185 -15.53 4.53 14.44
C TYR A 185 -14.84 3.45 15.29
N LYS A 186 -15.37 2.22 15.25
CA LYS A 186 -14.79 1.08 15.98
C LYS A 186 -13.77 0.34 15.12
N PRO A 187 -12.46 0.41 15.42
CA PRO A 187 -11.45 -0.29 14.63
C PRO A 187 -11.56 -1.82 14.79
N ARG A 188 -10.99 -2.57 13.84
CA ARG A 188 -10.77 -4.02 13.99
C ARG A 188 -9.74 -4.30 15.10
N GLY A 189 -9.86 -5.47 15.74
CA GLY A 189 -8.96 -5.90 16.81
C GLY A 189 -7.53 -6.23 16.34
N SER A 190 -7.40 -6.86 15.16
CA SER A 190 -6.09 -7.16 14.55
C SER A 190 -5.55 -5.96 13.80
N ILE A 191 -4.31 -5.57 14.05
CA ILE A 191 -3.62 -4.53 13.27
C ILE A 191 -3.14 -5.07 11.90
N GLY A 192 -2.83 -6.35 11.80
CA GLY A 192 -2.40 -6.99 10.56
C GLY A 192 -3.53 -7.28 9.58
N LEU A 193 -3.12 -7.70 8.37
CA LEU A 193 -4.02 -7.94 7.23
C LEU A 193 -4.96 -9.13 7.46
N ARG A 194 -4.54 -10.17 8.19
CA ARG A 194 -5.39 -11.33 8.54
C ARG A 194 -6.73 -10.93 9.19
N GLY A 195 -6.82 -9.73 9.78
CA GLY A 195 -8.08 -9.20 10.31
C GLY A 195 -9.08 -8.70 9.26
N LEU A 196 -8.76 -8.76 7.98
CA LEU A 196 -9.63 -8.36 6.86
C LEU A 196 -10.12 -9.59 6.09
N ALA A 197 -11.29 -9.47 5.45
CA ALA A 197 -11.75 -10.48 4.49
C ALA A 197 -10.72 -10.61 3.34
N ASN A 198 -10.35 -11.85 3.00
CA ASN A 198 -9.28 -12.18 2.05
C ASN A 198 -7.88 -11.59 2.41
N GLY A 199 -7.69 -11.21 3.67
CA GLY A 199 -6.47 -10.56 4.13
C GLY A 199 -5.24 -11.48 4.14
N SER A 200 -5.44 -12.79 4.32
CA SER A 200 -4.38 -13.79 4.25
C SER A 200 -3.86 -13.96 2.82
N GLU A 201 -4.75 -14.01 1.84
CA GLU A 201 -4.43 -14.07 0.41
C GLU A 201 -3.74 -12.79 -0.06
N TRP A 202 -4.21 -11.64 0.44
CA TRP A 202 -3.57 -10.37 0.18
C TRP A 202 -2.14 -10.34 0.71
N TYR A 203 -1.96 -10.77 1.96
CA TYR A 203 -0.64 -10.85 2.55
C TYR A 203 0.28 -11.83 1.78
N GLN A 204 -0.23 -13.00 1.40
CA GLN A 204 0.50 -13.96 0.57
C GLN A 204 0.95 -13.35 -0.76
N SER A 205 0.09 -12.60 -1.44
CA SER A 205 0.47 -11.94 -2.71
C SER A 205 1.59 -10.92 -2.53
N LYS A 206 1.62 -10.22 -1.39
CA LYS A 206 2.68 -9.25 -1.05
C LYS A 206 4.00 -9.98 -0.77
N LEU A 207 3.96 -11.06 0.01
CA LEU A 207 5.13 -11.90 0.24
C LEU A 207 5.71 -12.44 -1.06
N ASN A 208 4.86 -12.97 -1.95
CA ASN A 208 5.28 -13.50 -3.25
C ASN A 208 5.95 -12.42 -4.11
N TYR A 209 5.36 -11.22 -4.15
CA TYR A 209 5.91 -10.11 -4.93
C TYR A 209 7.25 -9.63 -4.37
N PHE A 210 7.29 -9.29 -3.07
CA PHE A 210 8.48 -8.67 -2.49
C PHE A 210 9.66 -9.65 -2.39
N SER A 211 9.41 -10.91 -2.05
CA SER A 211 10.48 -11.93 -2.01
C SER A 211 10.89 -12.45 -3.39
N GLY A 212 9.98 -12.41 -4.36
CA GLY A 212 10.15 -13.06 -5.66
C GLY A 212 10.00 -14.58 -5.64
N VAL A 213 9.55 -15.18 -4.53
CA VAL A 213 9.33 -16.64 -4.40
C VAL A 213 7.98 -16.95 -3.75
N VAL A 214 7.41 -18.12 -4.06
CA VAL A 214 6.14 -18.56 -3.49
C VAL A 214 6.41 -19.45 -2.28
N LYS A 215 6.36 -18.84 -1.09
CA LYS A 215 6.40 -19.53 0.22
C LYS A 215 5.24 -19.05 1.07
N SER A 216 4.57 -19.98 1.75
CA SER A 216 3.54 -19.66 2.75
C SER A 216 4.14 -18.87 3.93
N PRO A 217 3.35 -18.06 4.66
CA PRO A 217 3.83 -17.37 5.85
C PRO A 217 4.51 -18.30 6.86
N LEU A 218 4.01 -19.53 7.03
CA LEU A 218 4.61 -20.51 7.93
C LEU A 218 6.01 -20.95 7.46
N GLN A 219 6.18 -21.21 6.16
CA GLN A 219 7.49 -21.53 5.60
C GLN A 219 8.47 -20.36 5.76
N TRP A 220 7.99 -19.11 5.70
CA TRP A 220 8.81 -17.94 6.02
C TRP A 220 9.25 -17.92 7.47
N VAL A 221 8.36 -18.20 8.43
CA VAL A 221 8.72 -18.29 9.87
C VAL A 221 9.86 -19.27 10.07
N ASP A 222 9.76 -20.48 9.51
CA ASP A 222 10.79 -21.51 9.65
C ASP A 222 12.13 -21.04 9.06
N THR A 223 12.09 -20.46 7.85
CA THR A 223 13.28 -19.97 7.15
C THR A 223 13.95 -18.81 7.91
N ILE A 224 13.15 -17.87 8.43
CA ILE A 224 13.64 -16.71 9.19
C ILE A 224 14.25 -17.15 10.53
N ASN A 225 13.59 -18.06 11.25
CA ASN A 225 14.06 -18.55 12.55
C ASN A 225 15.41 -19.28 12.46
N GLN A 226 15.66 -20.01 11.38
CA GLN A 226 16.96 -20.64 11.13
C GLN A 226 18.10 -19.62 11.00
N HIS A 227 17.82 -18.42 10.49
CA HIS A 227 18.82 -17.38 10.22
C HIS A 227 18.89 -16.31 11.32
N LEU A 228 17.91 -16.27 12.24
CA LEU A 228 17.87 -15.35 13.38
C LEU A 228 18.78 -15.74 14.58
N GLN A 229 19.64 -16.74 14.42
CA GLN A 229 20.60 -17.22 15.43
C GLN A 229 21.81 -16.27 15.65
N MET A 230 21.60 -14.95 15.63
CA MET A 230 22.68 -13.97 15.70
C MET A 230 22.81 -13.35 17.09
N ASN A 231 23.91 -13.66 17.78
CA ASN A 231 24.26 -13.20 19.13
C ASN A 231 24.77 -11.74 19.20
N SER A 232 24.60 -10.95 18.14
CA SER A 232 25.01 -9.54 18.16
C SER A 232 23.99 -8.73 18.94
N HIS A 233 24.45 -7.98 19.94
CA HIS A 233 23.64 -7.06 20.74
C HIS A 233 23.79 -5.59 20.30
N THR A 234 24.59 -5.32 19.27
CA THR A 234 24.83 -3.94 18.81
C THR A 234 23.63 -3.42 18.06
N ALA A 235 22.97 -2.39 18.59
CA ALA A 235 21.81 -1.77 17.96
C ALA A 235 22.15 -1.27 16.53
N PRO A 236 21.26 -1.51 15.53
CA PRO A 236 21.47 -0.97 14.20
C PRO A 236 21.35 0.55 14.22
N ASN A 237 22.05 1.24 13.32
CA ASN A 237 21.87 2.67 13.14
C ASN A 237 20.59 2.91 12.32
N LEU A 238 19.55 3.45 12.97
CA LEU A 238 18.27 3.72 12.34
C LEU A 238 18.18 5.19 11.95
N SER A 239 17.84 5.45 10.68
CA SER A 239 17.51 6.79 10.20
C SER A 239 16.24 6.70 9.36
N TYR A 240 15.23 7.47 9.76
CA TYR A 240 13.92 7.47 9.11
C TYR A 240 13.18 8.79 9.36
N ASN A 241 12.24 9.10 8.48
CA ASN A 241 11.32 10.24 8.58
C ASN A 241 10.18 9.95 9.57
N GLU A 242 9.72 10.94 10.33
CA GLU A 242 8.75 10.73 11.42
C GLU A 242 7.31 10.36 10.99
N HIS A 243 6.92 10.53 9.71
CA HIS A 243 5.50 10.54 9.30
C HIS A 243 5.05 9.36 8.42
N HIS A 244 5.82 8.28 8.30
CA HIS A 244 5.50 7.10 7.48
C HIS A 244 5.06 7.36 6.03
N ARG A 245 5.25 8.58 5.48
CA ARG A 245 4.87 8.93 4.10
C ARG A 245 5.63 8.11 3.06
N THR A 246 6.84 7.72 3.44
CA THR A 246 7.71 6.81 2.69
C THR A 246 8.06 5.66 3.62
N SER A 247 7.93 4.43 3.14
CA SER A 247 8.25 3.25 3.96
C SER A 247 9.70 3.22 4.41
N PHE A 248 9.97 2.60 5.55
CA PHE A 248 11.32 2.38 6.05
C PHE A 248 12.21 1.72 4.98
N ILE A 249 11.70 0.71 4.28
CA ILE A 249 12.45 -0.01 3.23
C ILE A 249 12.78 0.89 2.04
N SER A 250 11.85 1.76 1.61
CA SER A 250 12.11 2.72 0.53
C SER A 250 13.15 3.77 0.96
N GLN A 251 13.10 4.23 2.21
CA GLN A 251 14.10 5.14 2.79
C GLN A 251 15.48 4.47 2.90
N TYR A 252 15.54 3.22 3.36
CA TYR A 252 16.77 2.44 3.45
C TYR A 252 17.42 2.25 2.08
N LEU A 253 16.63 1.90 1.06
CA LEU A 253 17.08 1.75 -0.33
C LEU A 253 17.24 3.09 -1.07
N SER A 254 17.13 4.24 -0.40
CA SER A 254 17.23 5.56 -1.03
C SER A 254 18.59 5.80 -1.71
N LYS A 255 19.66 5.15 -1.24
CA LYS A 255 21.02 5.24 -1.81
C LYS A 255 21.36 4.10 -2.78
N ALA A 256 20.51 3.08 -2.90
CA ALA A 256 20.73 1.97 -3.81
C ALA A 256 20.53 2.39 -5.28
N PRO A 257 21.16 1.70 -6.26
CA PRO A 257 20.92 1.93 -7.67
C PRO A 257 19.43 1.84 -8.02
N LYS A 258 18.86 2.94 -8.53
CA LYS A 258 17.42 3.06 -8.76
C LYS A 258 16.94 2.12 -9.87
N VAL A 259 15.77 1.53 -9.66
CA VAL A 259 15.07 0.73 -10.67
C VAL A 259 13.62 1.20 -10.70
N LYS A 260 13.20 1.77 -11.83
CA LYS A 260 11.89 2.41 -11.99
C LYS A 260 10.75 1.38 -11.87
N GLY A 261 9.78 1.66 -11.02
CA GLY A 261 8.52 0.92 -10.84
C GLY A 261 7.28 1.78 -11.13
N ILE A 262 6.10 1.22 -10.94
CA ILE A 262 4.81 1.90 -11.17
C ILE A 262 3.92 1.96 -9.92
N ASP A 263 4.38 1.40 -8.79
CA ASP A 263 3.65 1.42 -7.52
C ASP A 263 3.94 2.70 -6.72
N TRP A 264 2.89 3.45 -6.38
CA TRP A 264 3.02 4.69 -5.59
C TRP A 264 3.42 4.41 -4.13
N GLN A 265 3.08 3.23 -3.59
CA GLN A 265 3.43 2.82 -2.22
C GLN A 265 4.93 2.57 -2.04
N THR A 266 5.66 2.36 -3.15
CA THR A 266 7.11 2.14 -3.18
C THR A 266 7.85 3.29 -3.87
N ASP A 267 7.30 4.51 -3.84
CA ASP A 267 7.86 5.71 -4.50
C ASP A 267 8.09 5.55 -6.02
N TYR A 268 7.29 4.71 -6.68
CA TYR A 268 7.46 4.35 -8.08
C TYR A 268 8.82 3.70 -8.35
N MET A 269 9.26 2.86 -7.41
CA MET A 269 10.49 2.08 -7.49
C MET A 269 10.23 0.57 -7.34
N LEU A 270 11.08 -0.25 -7.96
CA LEU A 270 11.07 -1.70 -7.83
C LEU A 270 11.97 -2.13 -6.65
N LEU A 271 11.40 -2.16 -5.44
CA LEU A 271 12.17 -2.48 -4.22
C LEU A 271 12.90 -3.84 -4.30
N PRO A 272 12.30 -4.94 -4.78
CA PRO A 272 13.03 -6.22 -4.88
C PRO A 272 14.24 -6.15 -5.82
N ALA A 273 14.14 -5.38 -6.91
CA ALA A 273 15.23 -5.20 -7.86
C ALA A 273 16.33 -4.27 -7.30
N MET A 274 15.95 -3.24 -6.54
CA MET A 274 16.89 -2.35 -5.86
C MET A 274 17.62 -3.05 -4.72
N ALA A 275 16.90 -3.86 -3.93
CA ALA A 275 17.48 -4.68 -2.89
C ALA A 275 18.57 -5.60 -3.47
N LYS A 276 18.30 -6.35 -4.55
CA LYS A 276 19.31 -7.19 -5.22
C LYS A 276 20.60 -6.46 -5.65
N LYS A 277 20.55 -5.14 -5.84
CA LYS A 277 21.70 -4.30 -6.22
C LYS A 277 22.34 -3.57 -5.03
N SER A 278 21.86 -3.82 -3.82
CA SER A 278 22.39 -3.28 -2.57
C SER A 278 23.17 -4.36 -1.81
N HIS A 279 23.93 -3.94 -0.80
CA HIS A 279 24.65 -4.84 0.09
C HIS A 279 24.24 -4.56 1.54
N LEU A 280 23.87 -5.62 2.26
CA LEU A 280 23.55 -5.55 3.68
C LEU A 280 24.81 -5.75 4.54
N SER A 281 25.08 -4.82 5.44
CA SER A 281 26.00 -5.04 6.56
C SER A 281 25.45 -6.14 7.49
N PRO A 282 26.28 -6.79 8.34
CA PRO A 282 25.80 -7.77 9.31
C PRO A 282 24.66 -7.23 10.21
N GLU A 283 24.76 -5.98 10.66
CA GLU A 283 23.74 -5.31 11.46
C GLU A 283 22.44 -5.14 10.68
N ASP A 284 22.54 -4.75 9.40
CA ASP A 284 21.37 -4.60 8.53
C ASP A 284 20.73 -5.95 8.21
N LYS A 285 21.51 -7.03 8.11
CA LYS A 285 20.94 -8.38 7.93
C LYS A 285 20.06 -8.76 9.13
N ARG A 286 20.55 -8.50 10.35
CA ARG A 286 19.78 -8.72 11.58
C ARG A 286 18.52 -7.85 11.61
N LEU A 287 18.64 -6.57 11.25
CA LEU A 287 17.52 -5.65 11.13
C LEU A 287 16.44 -6.19 10.17
N MET A 288 16.82 -6.53 8.93
CA MET A 288 15.87 -6.99 7.93
C MET A 288 15.22 -8.33 8.32
N LEU A 289 15.95 -9.26 8.93
CA LEU A 289 15.37 -10.51 9.45
C LEU A 289 14.37 -10.26 10.59
N ALA A 290 14.69 -9.36 11.53
CA ALA A 290 13.77 -9.00 12.61
C ALA A 290 12.51 -8.29 12.09
N LEU A 291 12.64 -7.48 11.04
CA LEU A 291 11.50 -6.88 10.34
C LEU A 291 10.64 -7.93 9.64
N MET A 292 11.24 -8.89 8.92
CA MET A 292 10.49 -9.99 8.29
C MET A 292 9.74 -10.85 9.33
N GLU A 293 10.39 -11.20 10.45
CA GLU A 293 9.75 -11.94 11.55
C GLU A 293 8.55 -11.14 12.11
N THR A 294 8.76 -9.85 12.35
CA THR A 294 7.72 -8.98 12.91
C THR A 294 6.56 -8.77 11.94
N ASP A 295 6.85 -8.62 10.65
CA ASP A 295 5.86 -8.51 9.58
C ASP A 295 4.98 -9.76 9.51
N VAL A 296 5.57 -10.97 9.52
CA VAL A 296 4.80 -12.22 9.58
C VAL A 296 4.05 -12.36 10.91
N GLY A 297 4.68 -11.98 12.01
CA GLY A 297 4.04 -11.93 13.32
C GLY A 297 2.76 -11.11 13.32
N VAL A 298 2.81 -9.90 12.75
CA VAL A 298 1.67 -8.98 12.66
C VAL A 298 0.62 -9.47 11.67
N HIS A 299 1.01 -9.78 10.43
CA HIS A 299 0.06 -10.01 9.34
C HIS A 299 -0.47 -11.44 9.27
N TYR A 300 0.26 -12.42 9.81
CA TYR A 300 -0.16 -13.82 9.83
C TYR A 300 -0.48 -14.34 11.23
N HIS A 301 0.38 -14.11 12.23
CA HIS A 301 0.12 -14.55 13.61
C HIS A 301 -0.75 -13.59 14.43
N ALA A 302 -1.19 -12.49 13.84
CA ALA A 302 -2.02 -11.48 14.49
C ALA A 302 -1.40 -10.93 15.79
N TRP A 303 -0.08 -10.77 15.82
CA TRP A 303 0.60 -10.09 16.91
C TRP A 303 0.00 -8.69 17.10
N THR A 304 -0.30 -8.39 18.36
CA THR A 304 -0.64 -7.04 18.77
C THR A 304 0.56 -6.11 18.60
N LEU A 305 0.29 -4.80 18.53
CA LEU A 305 1.33 -3.77 18.51
C LEU A 305 2.36 -3.97 19.65
N SER A 306 1.89 -4.29 20.86
CA SER A 306 2.75 -4.51 22.02
C SER A 306 3.65 -5.74 21.84
N GLN A 307 3.12 -6.85 21.34
CA GLN A 307 3.91 -8.07 21.08
C GLN A 307 4.98 -7.82 20.01
N ALA A 308 4.59 -7.18 18.90
CA ALA A 308 5.50 -6.85 17.81
C ALA A 308 6.64 -5.91 18.26
N LYS A 309 6.33 -4.90 19.10
CA LYS A 309 7.34 -4.01 19.67
C LYS A 309 8.30 -4.74 20.59
N VAL A 310 7.79 -5.56 21.50
CA VAL A 310 8.62 -6.37 22.40
C VAL A 310 9.54 -7.28 21.60
N ASN A 311 9.07 -7.84 20.49
CA ASN A 311 9.92 -8.61 19.58
C ASN A 311 11.08 -7.76 19.03
N LEU A 312 10.78 -6.62 18.40
CA LEU A 312 11.83 -5.76 17.82
C LEU A 312 12.83 -5.23 18.85
N VAL A 313 12.36 -4.80 20.03
CA VAL A 313 13.25 -4.36 21.12
C VAL A 313 14.20 -5.48 21.54
N LYS A 314 13.68 -6.71 21.71
CA LYS A 314 14.51 -7.86 22.08
C LYS A 314 15.49 -8.26 20.97
N ARG A 315 15.04 -8.28 19.71
CA ARG A 315 15.84 -8.71 18.56
C ARG A 315 16.93 -7.71 18.19
N LEU A 316 16.67 -6.42 18.38
CA LEU A 316 17.53 -5.35 17.84
C LEU A 316 18.21 -4.49 18.91
N ALA A 317 17.81 -4.59 20.18
CA ALA A 317 18.28 -3.73 21.27
C ALA A 317 18.03 -2.23 21.00
N ILE A 318 16.89 -1.91 20.39
CA ILE A 318 16.46 -0.54 20.03
C ILE A 318 15.48 0.03 21.06
N SER A 319 15.23 1.35 20.98
CA SER A 319 14.27 2.01 21.86
C SER A 319 12.82 1.57 21.59
N GLN A 320 11.94 1.77 22.56
CA GLN A 320 10.49 1.56 22.38
C GLN A 320 9.89 2.47 21.29
N ARG A 321 10.48 3.65 21.08
CA ARG A 321 10.07 4.60 20.04
C ARG A 321 10.44 4.08 18.65
N ASP A 322 11.66 3.59 18.47
CA ASP A 322 12.10 3.00 17.20
C ASP A 322 11.30 1.74 16.87
N ALA A 323 11.07 0.89 17.88
CA ALA A 323 10.25 -0.30 17.70
C ALA A 323 8.79 0.04 17.36
N GLN A 324 8.22 1.08 17.97
CA GLN A 324 6.88 1.58 17.60
C GLN A 324 6.85 1.95 16.12
N TYR A 325 7.79 2.80 15.69
CA TYR A 325 7.89 3.26 14.30
C TYR A 325 7.98 2.06 13.34
N LEU A 326 8.90 1.13 13.56
CA LEU A 326 9.11 -0.01 12.66
C LEU A 326 7.89 -0.96 12.59
N VAL A 327 7.15 -1.12 13.70
CA VAL A 327 5.89 -1.90 13.68
C VAL A 327 4.79 -1.17 12.91
N GLU A 328 4.62 0.14 13.14
CA GLU A 328 3.66 0.95 12.38
C GLU A 328 3.99 0.94 10.89
N ASP A 329 5.27 1.07 10.53
CA ASP A 329 5.74 0.98 9.15
C ASP A 329 5.42 -0.38 8.54
N SER A 330 5.60 -1.48 9.28
CA SER A 330 5.25 -2.83 8.80
C SER A 330 3.75 -2.98 8.56
N VAL A 331 2.92 -2.44 9.46
CA VAL A 331 1.45 -2.42 9.31
C VAL A 331 1.03 -1.64 8.06
N LEU A 332 1.67 -0.50 7.82
CA LEU A 332 1.38 0.40 6.71
C LEU A 332 1.96 -0.10 5.37
N TYR A 333 3.06 -0.84 5.40
CA TYR A 333 3.81 -1.32 4.24
C TYR A 333 4.09 -2.84 4.29
N PRO A 334 3.03 -3.67 4.39
CA PRO A 334 3.16 -5.11 4.59
C PRO A 334 4.02 -5.78 3.53
N GLY A 335 4.92 -6.63 3.98
CA GLY A 335 5.78 -7.47 3.16
C GLY A 335 6.98 -6.75 2.54
N GLN A 336 7.14 -5.43 2.65
CA GLN A 336 8.22 -4.73 1.95
C GLN A 336 9.62 -5.20 2.35
N ALA A 337 9.82 -5.58 3.63
CA ALA A 337 11.08 -6.13 4.12
C ALA A 337 11.53 -7.37 3.34
N PHE A 338 10.59 -8.17 2.82
CA PHE A 338 10.85 -9.35 1.99
C PHE A 338 11.57 -9.04 0.67
N SER A 339 11.68 -7.77 0.27
CA SER A 339 12.56 -7.34 -0.83
C SER A 339 14.01 -7.84 -0.67
N PHE A 340 14.46 -8.04 0.57
CA PHE A 340 15.80 -8.52 0.90
C PHE A 340 15.90 -10.05 1.04
N ALA A 341 14.81 -10.81 0.87
CA ALA A 341 14.80 -12.24 1.15
C ALA A 341 15.90 -13.01 0.40
N GLY A 342 16.14 -12.68 -0.87
CA GLY A 342 17.18 -13.32 -1.69
C GLY A 342 18.62 -13.05 -1.27
N GLN A 343 18.88 -12.07 -0.40
CA GLN A 343 20.20 -11.81 0.17
C GLN A 343 20.39 -12.46 1.55
N LEU A 344 19.29 -12.71 2.24
CA LEU A 344 19.29 -13.10 3.65
C LEU A 344 19.06 -14.59 3.86
N LEU A 345 18.27 -15.18 2.96
CA LEU A 345 17.70 -16.50 3.12
C LEU A 345 18.05 -17.32 1.89
N THR A 346 18.37 -18.59 2.09
CA THR A 346 18.40 -19.55 0.99
C THR A 346 16.96 -19.75 0.49
N LEU A 347 16.69 -19.23 -0.71
CA LEU A 347 15.33 -19.17 -1.25
C LEU A 347 14.90 -20.45 -1.97
#